data_AF-A0A957U4R9-F1
#
_entry.id   AF-A0A957U4R9-F1
#
_cell.length_a   1.000
_cell.length_b   1.000
_cell.length_c   1.000
_cell.angle_alpha   90.00
_cell.angle_beta   90.00
_cell.angle_gamma   90.00
#
_symmetry.space_group_name_H-M   'P 1'
#
loop_
_entity.id
_entity.type
_entity.pdbx_description
1 polymer ?
#
loop_
_entity_poly.entity_id
_entity_poly.type
_entity_poly.pdbx_seq_one_letter_code
_entity_poly.pdbx_strand_id
1 'polypeptide(L)'
;TLAAQQHATLERWLDDKTLKSRQMKEYVMLPNNKGEEQKVAIIPDGYVHLDTARGPRHHFLEADLRTMIGMSSKSGRRDWARKIRAYLAYKDSGLFAERYGAHSFRVLTVTTGQRRLENLKRITEESGGHARFWFTTFDQLTPETVLLAPIWQIAGRERQHALLHQTNSEES
;
A
#
# COMPACT_ATOMS: atom_id res chain seq x y z
N THR A 1 -34.35 -13.66 -4.37
CA THR A 1 -33.19 -14.40 -3.81
C THR A 1 -32.24 -13.38 -3.26
N LEU A 2 -31.91 -13.47 -1.96
CA LEU A 2 -31.14 -12.44 -1.25
C LEU A 2 -29.81 -12.17 -1.96
N ALA A 3 -29.60 -10.92 -2.36
CA ALA A 3 -28.31 -10.44 -2.84
C ALA A 3 -27.25 -10.76 -1.77
N ALA A 4 -26.28 -11.60 -2.11
CA ALA A 4 -25.14 -11.88 -1.25
C ALA A 4 -24.35 -10.57 -1.10
N GLN A 5 -24.64 -9.82 -0.03
CA GLN A 5 -23.77 -8.73 0.38
C GLN A 5 -22.40 -9.33 0.64
N GLN A 6 -21.38 -8.84 -0.07
CA GLN A 6 -20.01 -9.22 0.22
C GLN A 6 -19.65 -8.62 1.57
N HIS A 7 -19.56 -9.48 2.58
CA HIS A 7 -19.05 -9.08 3.88
C HIS A 7 -17.54 -9.27 3.83
N ALA A 8 -16.80 -8.17 3.86
CA ALA A 8 -15.39 -8.19 4.21
C ALA A 8 -15.30 -7.95 5.71
N THR A 9 -14.61 -8.81 6.43
CA THR A 9 -14.45 -8.69 7.87
C THR A 9 -13.07 -8.15 8.19
N LEU A 10 -12.98 -7.18 9.09
CA LEU A 10 -11.72 -6.70 9.61
C LEU A 10 -11.17 -7.69 10.64
N GLU A 11 -10.22 -8.52 10.22
CA GLU A 11 -9.56 -9.51 11.09
C GLU A 11 -8.49 -8.88 11.97
N ARG A 12 -7.74 -7.93 11.43
CA ARG A 12 -6.68 -7.24 12.18
C ARG A 12 -6.48 -5.81 11.69
N TRP A 13 -6.40 -4.90 12.65
CA TRP A 13 -5.94 -3.53 12.47
C TRP A 13 -4.73 -3.29 13.36
N LEU A 14 -3.62 -2.81 12.77
CA LEU A 14 -2.47 -2.32 13.52
C LEU A 14 -2.26 -0.86 13.16
N ASP A 15 -2.20 -0.01 14.19
CA ASP A 15 -1.95 1.41 14.02
C ASP A 15 -0.44 1.74 13.94
N ASP A 16 -0.16 2.98 13.57
CA ASP A 16 1.19 3.54 13.49
C ASP A 16 2.01 3.33 14.77
N LYS A 17 1.38 3.52 15.94
CA LYS A 17 2.04 3.38 17.24
C LYS A 17 2.52 1.94 17.46
N THR A 18 1.67 0.96 17.14
CA THR A 18 1.96 -0.46 17.28
C THR A 18 3.08 -0.87 16.31
N LEU A 19 3.00 -0.43 15.06
CA LEU A 19 3.98 -0.74 14.01
C LEU A 19 5.35 -0.09 14.27
N LYS A 20 5.40 1.06 14.96
CA LYS A 20 6.64 1.71 15.39
C LYS A 20 7.29 1.08 16.63
N SER A 21 6.63 0.15 17.30
CA SER A 21 7.19 -0.53 18.47
C SER A 21 8.45 -1.33 18.10
N ARG A 22 9.38 -1.50 19.05
CA ARG A 22 10.64 -2.22 18.81
C ARG A 22 10.43 -3.66 18.31
N GLN A 23 9.35 -4.33 18.74
CA GLN A 23 9.04 -5.72 18.38
C GLN A 23 8.46 -5.84 16.96
N MET A 24 7.89 -4.76 16.43
CA MET A 24 7.26 -4.75 15.10
C MET A 24 8.17 -4.26 13.99
N LYS A 25 9.28 -3.58 14.33
CA LYS A 25 10.21 -3.07 13.33
C LYS A 25 10.93 -4.19 12.60
N GLU A 26 10.73 -4.21 11.31
CA GLU A 26 11.50 -5.04 10.39
C GLU A 26 12.45 -4.20 9.58
N TYR A 27 13.49 -4.86 9.10
CA TYR A 27 14.54 -4.22 8.34
C TYR A 27 14.87 -5.06 7.13
N VAL A 28 15.14 -4.35 6.04
CA VAL A 28 15.67 -4.92 4.80
C VAL A 28 17.02 -4.29 4.51
N MET A 29 17.82 -4.98 3.72
CA MET A 29 19.08 -4.44 3.22
C MET A 29 18.82 -3.81 1.84
N LEU A 30 19.26 -2.57 1.65
CA LEU A 30 19.20 -1.87 0.38
C LEU A 30 20.56 -1.23 0.08
N PRO A 31 21.00 -1.20 -1.19
CA PRO A 31 22.20 -0.47 -1.55
C PRO A 31 22.00 1.05 -1.35
N ASN A 32 22.99 1.68 -0.75
CA ASN A 32 23.08 3.14 -0.63
C ASN A 32 23.62 3.76 -1.94
N ASN A 33 23.81 5.08 -1.98
CA ASN A 33 24.31 5.77 -3.18
C ASN A 33 25.75 5.40 -3.57
N LYS A 34 26.50 4.74 -2.68
CA LYS A 34 27.85 4.22 -2.92
C LYS A 34 27.85 2.73 -3.28
N GLY A 35 26.67 2.10 -3.36
CA GLY A 35 26.52 0.67 -3.61
C GLY A 35 26.69 -0.22 -2.38
N GLU A 36 26.87 0.36 -1.19
CA GLU A 36 27.03 -0.42 0.05
C GLU A 36 25.67 -0.79 0.62
N GLU A 37 25.53 -2.01 1.14
CA GLU A 37 24.30 -2.48 1.78
C GLU A 37 24.01 -1.67 3.06
N GLN A 38 22.83 -1.07 3.11
CA GLN A 38 22.33 -0.28 4.22
C GLN A 38 21.05 -0.89 4.79
N LYS A 39 20.99 -1.01 6.12
CA LYS A 39 19.80 -1.43 6.83
C LYS A 39 18.73 -0.34 6.79
N VAL A 40 17.56 -0.66 6.24
CA VAL A 40 16.40 0.24 6.10
C VAL A 40 15.19 -0.35 6.80
N ALA A 41 14.57 0.43 7.69
CA ALA A 41 13.38 -0.01 8.40
C ALA A 41 12.13 0.02 7.50
N ILE A 42 11.28 -0.99 7.63
CA ILE A 42 9.94 -1.04 7.05
C ILE A 42 8.96 -0.61 8.13
N ILE A 43 8.45 0.62 8.02
CA ILE A 43 7.51 1.19 8.98
C ILE A 43 6.35 1.80 8.19
N PRO A 44 5.27 1.05 7.99
CA PRO A 44 4.00 1.58 7.48
C PRO A 44 3.30 2.43 8.55
N ASP A 45 2.41 3.32 8.12
CA ASP A 45 1.55 4.11 9.03
C ASP A 45 0.35 3.30 9.55
N GLY A 46 0.06 2.16 8.92
CA GLY A 46 -1.00 1.25 9.35
C GLY A 46 -0.91 -0.11 8.65
N TYR A 47 -1.62 -1.09 9.20
CA TYR A 47 -1.78 -2.40 8.57
C TYR A 47 -3.19 -2.93 8.77
N VAL A 48 -3.74 -3.51 7.71
CA VAL A 48 -5.09 -4.08 7.66
C VAL A 48 -5.02 -5.49 7.10
N HIS A 49 -5.63 -6.42 7.83
CA HIS A 49 -5.95 -7.76 7.35
C HIS A 49 -7.47 -7.86 7.22
N LEU A 50 -7.94 -8.07 6.00
CA LEU A 50 -9.35 -8.30 5.70
C LEU A 50 -9.55 -9.77 5.33
N ASP A 51 -10.53 -10.42 5.93
CA ASP A 51 -11.06 -11.65 5.36
C ASP A 51 -12.14 -11.32 4.33
N THR A 52 -12.12 -12.01 3.19
CA THR A 52 -13.03 -11.77 2.08
C THR A 52 -13.47 -13.09 1.46
N ALA A 53 -14.58 -13.09 0.74
CA ALA A 53 -15.04 -14.28 0.00
C ALA A 53 -14.00 -14.85 -1.00
N ARG A 54 -12.99 -14.06 -1.39
CA ARG A 54 -11.89 -14.49 -2.29
C ARG A 54 -10.59 -14.78 -1.52
N GLY A 55 -10.67 -14.96 -0.21
CA GLY A 55 -9.53 -15.20 0.68
C GLY A 55 -8.97 -13.92 1.34
N PRO A 56 -7.98 -14.09 2.23
CA PRO A 56 -7.43 -13.01 3.03
C PRO A 56 -6.70 -11.96 2.18
N ARG A 57 -6.81 -10.71 2.58
CA ARG A 57 -6.17 -9.55 1.93
C ARG A 57 -5.38 -8.74 2.95
N HIS A 58 -4.08 -8.60 2.69
CA HIS A 58 -3.16 -7.87 3.55
C HIS A 58 -2.79 -6.53 2.91
N HIS A 59 -2.90 -5.46 3.67
CA HIS A 59 -2.65 -4.10 3.21
C HIS A 59 -1.80 -3.34 4.23
N PHE A 60 -0.69 -2.76 3.76
CA PHE A 60 -0.02 -1.68 4.47
C PHE A 60 -0.62 -0.35 4.06
N LEU A 61 -0.67 0.60 5.00
CA LEU A 61 -1.18 1.94 4.78
C LEU A 61 -0.06 2.97 4.87
N GLU A 62 -0.13 3.96 3.98
CA GLU A 62 0.76 5.10 3.90
C GLU A 62 -0.09 6.37 3.78
N ALA A 63 0.02 7.26 4.76
CA ALA A 63 -0.68 8.55 4.77
C ALA A 63 0.31 9.65 4.40
N ASP A 64 0.24 10.12 3.15
CA ASP A 64 1.07 11.22 2.69
C ASP A 64 0.38 12.56 2.87
N LEU A 65 0.65 13.19 4.02
CA LEU A 65 0.18 14.53 4.38
C LEU A 65 1.10 15.65 3.89
N ARG A 66 2.16 15.33 3.12
CA ARG A 66 3.12 16.33 2.66
C ARG A 66 2.53 17.21 1.56
N THR A 67 2.78 18.51 1.64
CA THR A 67 2.46 19.42 0.54
C THR A 67 3.33 19.11 -0.68
N MET A 68 2.80 19.42 -1.86
CA MET A 68 3.51 19.41 -3.15
C MET A 68 4.98 19.84 -3.07
N ILE A 69 5.24 20.93 -2.35
CA ILE A 69 6.57 21.56 -2.20
C ILE A 69 7.58 20.56 -1.61
N GLY A 70 7.17 19.80 -0.59
CA GLY A 70 8.03 18.83 0.07
C GLY A 70 8.53 17.72 -0.87
N MET A 71 7.77 17.40 -1.91
CA MET A 71 8.09 16.33 -2.87
C MET A 71 8.57 16.79 -4.23
N SER A 72 8.50 18.09 -4.51
CA SER A 72 9.34 18.70 -5.54
C SER A 72 10.81 18.72 -5.10
N SER A 73 11.10 18.62 -3.80
CA SER A 73 12.47 18.52 -3.31
C SER A 73 13.13 17.19 -3.73
N LYS A 74 14.42 17.26 -4.08
CA LYS A 74 15.24 16.08 -4.38
C LYS A 74 15.26 15.09 -3.21
N SER A 75 15.20 15.58 -1.97
CA SER A 75 15.16 14.72 -0.78
C SER A 75 13.83 13.99 -0.65
N GLY A 76 12.69 14.68 -0.82
CA GLY A 76 11.36 14.07 -0.73
C GLY A 76 11.15 12.98 -1.77
N ARG A 77 11.56 13.23 -3.03
CA ARG A 77 11.54 12.20 -4.09
C ARG A 77 12.39 10.99 -3.72
N ARG A 78 13.62 11.22 -3.23
CA ARG A 78 14.55 10.15 -2.83
C ARG A 78 14.03 9.34 -1.65
N ASP A 79 13.40 9.99 -0.67
CA ASP A 79 12.82 9.32 0.50
C ASP A 79 11.65 8.41 0.10
N TRP A 80 10.75 8.90 -0.76
CA TRP A 80 9.67 8.07 -1.29
C TRP A 80 10.21 6.90 -2.14
N ALA A 81 11.13 7.17 -3.06
CA ALA A 81 11.75 6.13 -3.88
C ALA A 81 12.45 5.05 -3.02
N ARG A 82 13.14 5.46 -1.95
CA ARG A 82 13.75 4.52 -0.99
C ARG A 82 12.70 3.68 -0.28
N LYS A 83 11.56 4.26 0.11
CA LYS A 83 10.44 3.52 0.72
C LYS A 83 9.85 2.48 -0.24
N ILE A 84 9.68 2.82 -1.52
CA ILE A 84 9.22 1.86 -2.55
C ILE A 84 10.19 0.68 -2.67
N ARG A 85 11.49 0.96 -2.82
CA ARG A 85 12.51 -0.10 -2.87
C ARG A 85 12.54 -0.96 -1.61
N ALA A 86 12.29 -0.36 -0.45
CA ALA A 86 12.24 -1.10 0.81
C ALA A 86 11.06 -2.09 0.84
N TYR A 87 9.86 -1.70 0.39
CA TYR A 87 8.73 -2.62 0.27
C TYR A 87 8.97 -3.73 -0.75
N LEU A 88 9.66 -3.45 -1.85
CA LEU A 88 10.05 -4.47 -2.83
C LEU A 88 11.03 -5.48 -2.21
N ALA A 89 12.10 -5.00 -1.57
CA ALA A 89 13.04 -5.87 -0.87
C ALA A 89 12.36 -6.68 0.26
N TYR A 90 11.38 -6.09 0.95
CA TYR A 90 10.63 -6.76 2.01
C TYR A 90 9.72 -7.87 1.50
N LYS A 91 9.13 -7.70 0.31
CA LYS A 91 8.43 -8.77 -0.40
C LYS A 91 9.41 -9.89 -0.73
N ASP A 92 10.57 -9.55 -1.28
CA ASP A 92 11.52 -10.53 -1.82
C ASP A 92 12.31 -11.26 -0.72
N SER A 93 12.44 -10.67 0.47
CA SER A 93 13.15 -11.28 1.59
C SER A 93 12.37 -12.40 2.30
N GLY A 94 11.06 -12.55 2.05
CA GLY A 94 10.22 -13.53 2.74
C GLY A 94 9.81 -13.14 4.17
N LEU A 95 10.36 -12.06 4.74
CA LEU A 95 10.04 -11.58 6.10
C LEU A 95 8.54 -11.31 6.29
N PHE A 96 7.86 -10.84 5.25
CA PHE A 96 6.41 -10.67 5.30
C PHE A 96 5.67 -11.99 5.56
N ALA A 97 6.11 -13.08 4.93
CA ALA A 97 5.52 -14.40 5.12
C ALA A 97 5.80 -14.93 6.53
N GLU A 98 7.00 -14.71 7.06
CA GLU A 98 7.34 -15.08 8.44
C GLU A 98 6.47 -14.35 9.46
N ARG A 99 6.25 -13.04 9.27
CA ARG A 99 5.48 -12.23 10.23
C ARG A 99 3.97 -12.42 10.13
N TYR A 100 3.44 -12.46 8.91
CA TYR A 100 2.00 -12.39 8.67
C TYR A 100 1.40 -13.70 8.17
N GLY A 101 2.20 -14.74 7.93
CA GLY A 101 1.72 -16.03 7.45
C GLY A 101 1.15 -15.97 6.03
N ALA A 102 1.53 -14.97 5.23
CA ALA A 102 0.98 -14.72 3.89
C ALA A 102 2.08 -14.34 2.89
N HIS A 103 1.87 -14.63 1.61
CA HIS A 103 2.88 -14.38 0.57
C HIS A 103 2.67 -13.08 -0.22
N SER A 104 1.58 -12.36 0.03
CA SER A 104 1.28 -11.13 -0.70
C SER A 104 0.64 -10.07 0.18
N PHE A 105 0.98 -8.82 -0.11
CA PHE A 105 0.37 -7.63 0.48
C PHE A 105 0.25 -6.57 -0.61
N ARG A 106 -0.59 -5.57 -0.37
CA ARG A 106 -0.61 -4.31 -1.13
C ARG A 106 -0.18 -3.17 -0.22
N VAL A 107 0.33 -2.10 -0.81
CA VAL A 107 0.59 -0.84 -0.13
C VAL A 107 -0.45 0.16 -0.65
N LEU A 108 -1.32 0.60 0.24
CA LEU A 108 -2.36 1.59 -0.03
C LEU A 108 -1.86 2.95 0.44
N THR A 109 -1.75 3.89 -0.48
CA THR A 109 -1.30 5.25 -0.19
C THR A 109 -2.44 6.23 -0.35
N VAL A 110 -2.72 7.00 0.69
CA VAL A 110 -3.73 8.07 0.68
C VAL A 110 -2.99 9.41 0.73
N THR A 111 -3.34 10.33 -0.17
CA THR A 111 -2.67 11.63 -0.25
C THR A 111 -3.64 12.80 -0.45
N THR A 112 -3.13 14.02 -0.42
CA THR A 112 -3.92 15.25 -0.30
C THR A 112 -4.64 15.70 -1.57
N GLY A 113 -4.30 15.16 -2.74
CA GLY A 113 -4.98 15.50 -4.00
C GLY A 113 -4.35 14.88 -5.24
N GLN A 114 -5.03 15.02 -6.38
CA GLN A 114 -4.73 14.29 -7.62
C GLN A 114 -3.31 14.54 -8.16
N ARG A 115 -2.86 15.80 -8.21
CA ARG A 115 -1.48 16.13 -8.64
C ARG A 115 -0.40 15.48 -7.76
N ARG A 116 -0.67 15.37 -6.46
CA ARG A 116 0.24 14.74 -5.50
C ARG A 116 0.26 13.22 -5.71
N LEU A 117 -0.91 12.63 -5.92
CA LEU A 117 -1.10 11.22 -6.27
C LEU A 117 -0.30 10.85 -7.51
N GLU A 118 -0.47 11.59 -8.61
CA GLU A 118 0.23 11.34 -9.88
C GLU A 118 1.75 11.35 -9.71
N ASN A 119 2.26 12.32 -8.94
CA ASN A 119 3.69 12.41 -8.67
C ASN A 119 4.20 11.21 -7.84
N LEU A 120 3.44 10.76 -6.83
CA LEU A 120 3.80 9.57 -6.04
C LEU A 120 3.74 8.30 -6.88
N LYS A 121 2.69 8.12 -7.68
CA LYS A 121 2.52 6.99 -8.60
C LYS A 121 3.69 6.93 -9.59
N ARG A 122 4.03 8.06 -10.22
CA ARG A 122 5.18 8.15 -11.14
C ARG A 122 6.51 7.78 -10.48
N ILE A 123 6.83 8.33 -9.30
CA ILE A 123 8.08 7.96 -8.60
C ILE A 123 8.10 6.49 -8.24
N THR A 124 6.93 5.93 -7.91
CA THR A 124 6.79 4.51 -7.61
C THR A 124 7.11 3.66 -8.82
N GLU A 125 6.56 4.00 -9.97
CA GLU A 125 6.84 3.34 -11.26
C GLU A 125 8.32 3.48 -11.65
N GLU A 126 8.90 4.68 -11.54
CA GLU A 126 10.33 4.96 -11.74
C GLU A 126 11.24 4.15 -10.80
N SER A 127 10.72 3.71 -9.65
CA SER A 127 11.45 2.91 -8.67
C SER A 127 11.19 1.40 -8.81
N GLY A 128 10.51 0.95 -9.86
CA GLY A 128 10.18 -0.45 -10.13
C GLY A 128 8.91 -0.95 -9.42
N GLY A 129 8.14 -0.06 -8.80
CA GLY A 129 6.88 -0.40 -8.16
C GLY A 129 5.72 -0.46 -9.16
N HIS A 130 4.94 -1.53 -9.11
CA HIS A 130 3.77 -1.75 -9.99
C HIS A 130 2.53 -2.18 -9.19
N ALA A 131 1.87 -3.28 -9.57
CA ALA A 131 0.55 -3.72 -9.11
C ALA A 131 0.37 -3.89 -7.58
N ARG A 132 1.44 -3.78 -6.79
CA ARG A 132 1.44 -3.78 -5.33
C ARG A 132 1.07 -2.42 -4.73
N PHE A 133 1.29 -1.32 -5.46
CA PHE A 133 1.15 0.04 -4.95
C PHE A 133 -0.09 0.70 -5.53
N TRP A 134 -1.00 1.08 -4.63
CA TRP A 134 -2.32 1.59 -4.94
C TRP A 134 -2.47 2.96 -4.29
N PHE A 135 -3.05 3.91 -5.01
CA PHE A 135 -3.11 5.30 -4.59
C PHE A 135 -4.54 5.82 -4.65
N THR A 136 -4.92 6.62 -3.66
CA THR A 136 -6.16 7.41 -3.69
C THR A 136 -5.92 8.73 -2.96
N THR A 137 -6.94 9.58 -2.93
CA THR A 137 -6.91 10.86 -2.24
C THR A 137 -7.86 10.88 -1.05
N PHE A 138 -7.59 11.74 -0.06
CA PHE A 138 -8.43 11.83 1.15
C PHE A 138 -9.88 12.20 0.84
N ASP A 139 -10.14 13.04 -0.17
CA ASP A 139 -11.48 13.44 -0.59
C ASP A 139 -12.29 12.29 -1.22
N GLN A 140 -11.62 11.30 -1.80
CA GLN A 140 -12.28 10.11 -2.35
C GLN A 140 -12.47 9.00 -1.31
N LEU A 141 -11.80 9.08 -0.15
CA LEU A 141 -11.75 8.02 0.85
C LEU A 141 -12.87 8.20 1.89
N THR A 142 -13.99 7.50 1.70
CA THR A 142 -15.09 7.43 2.67
C THR A 142 -15.39 5.97 3.02
N PRO A 143 -16.13 5.69 4.11
CA PRO A 143 -16.56 4.33 4.44
C PRO A 143 -17.29 3.62 3.29
N GLU A 144 -18.06 4.36 2.49
CA GLU A 144 -18.84 3.84 1.37
C GLU A 144 -17.98 3.53 0.14
N THR A 145 -16.88 4.26 -0.05
CA THR A 145 -16.06 4.16 -1.26
C THR A 145 -14.83 3.28 -1.10
N VAL A 146 -14.22 3.25 0.09
CA VAL A 146 -12.88 2.70 0.34
C VAL A 146 -12.68 1.26 -0.15
N LEU A 147 -13.71 0.42 -0.03
CA LEU A 147 -13.63 -0.99 -0.43
C LEU A 147 -14.14 -1.23 -1.85
N LEU A 148 -15.27 -0.61 -2.22
CA LEU A 148 -16.10 -1.05 -3.35
C LEU A 148 -16.15 -0.06 -4.51
N ALA A 149 -15.90 1.22 -4.28
CA ALA A 149 -15.87 2.19 -5.37
C ALA A 149 -14.50 2.14 -6.09
N PRO A 150 -14.46 2.40 -7.41
CA PRO A 150 -13.23 2.42 -8.17
C PRO A 150 -12.46 3.73 -7.93
N ILE A 151 -11.93 3.91 -6.71
CA ILE A 151 -11.17 5.12 -6.33
C ILE A 151 -9.66 4.91 -6.41
N TRP A 152 -9.19 3.66 -6.48
CA TRP A 152 -7.77 3.34 -6.37
C TRP A 152 -7.06 3.32 -7.72
N GLN A 153 -6.04 4.15 -7.89
CA GLN A 153 -5.13 4.13 -9.03
C GLN A 153 -3.96 3.19 -8.74
N ILE A 154 -3.72 2.21 -9.60
CA ILE A 154 -2.67 1.22 -9.43
C ILE A 154 -1.43 1.66 -10.22
N ALA A 155 -0.23 1.60 -9.61
CA ALA A 155 1.00 1.85 -10.36
C ALA A 155 1.15 0.89 -11.55
N GLY A 156 1.47 1.43 -12.72
CA GLY A 156 1.52 0.72 -13.99
C GLY A 156 0.17 0.46 -14.65
N ARG A 157 -0.91 1.11 -14.19
CA ARG A 157 -2.24 1.05 -14.82
C ARG A 157 -2.85 2.44 -14.96
N GLU A 158 -3.72 2.58 -15.95
CA GLU A 158 -4.43 3.83 -16.27
C GLU A 158 -5.80 3.94 -15.58
N ARG A 159 -6.51 2.81 -15.43
CA ARG A 159 -7.87 2.82 -14.85
C ARG A 159 -7.83 2.77 -13.34
N GLN A 160 -8.84 3.36 -12.72
CA GLN A 160 -9.10 3.16 -11.30
C GLN A 160 -9.76 1.80 -11.05
N HIS A 161 -9.56 1.27 -9.84
CA HIS A 161 -10.00 -0.05 -9.42
C HIS A 161 -10.65 0.03 -8.05
N ALA A 162 -11.66 -0.82 -7.84
CA ALA A 162 -12.15 -1.10 -6.50
C ALA A 162 -11.13 -1.97 -5.76
N LEU A 163 -11.00 -1.77 -4.44
CA LEU A 163 -10.07 -2.57 -3.64
C LEU A 163 -10.50 -4.04 -3.63
N LEU A 164 -11.82 -4.25 -3.52
CA LEU A 164 -12.51 -5.53 -3.59
C LEU A 164 -13.43 -5.55 -4.82
N HIS A 165 -13.42 -6.65 -5.57
CA HIS A 165 -14.29 -6.81 -6.74
C HIS A 165 -15.57 -7.53 -6.34
N GLN A 166 -16.71 -7.02 -6.82
CA GLN A 166 -17.98 -7.74 -6.76
C GLN A 166 -17.84 -9.09 -7.48
N THR A 167 -18.36 -10.15 -6.88
CA THR A 167 -18.51 -11.46 -7.49
C THR A 167 -19.82 -11.39 -8.24
N ASN A 168 -19.77 -11.27 -9.56
CA ASN A 168 -20.96 -11.56 -10.36
C ASN A 168 -21.27 -13.04 -10.11
N SER A 169 -22.42 -13.28 -9.51
CA SER A 169 -22.99 -14.61 -9.37
C SER A 169 -23.76 -14.91 -10.65
N GLU A 170 -23.05 -15.01 -11.77
CA GLU A 170 -23.61 -15.47 -13.04
C GLU A 170 -22.53 -16.25 -13.77
N GLU A 171 -22.58 -17.57 -13.61
CA GLU A 171 -22.42 -18.55 -14.69
C GLU A 171 -23.03 -19.85 -14.14
N SER A 172 -24.27 -20.09 -14.58
CA SER A 172 -24.99 -21.36 -14.45
C SER A 172 -24.55 -22.30 -15.55
#